data_AF-A0A088E7J8-F1
#
_entry.id   AF-A0A088E7J8-F1
#
_cell.length_a   1.000
_cell.length_b   1.000
_cell.length_c   1.000
_cell.angle_alpha   90.00
_cell.angle_beta   90.00
_cell.angle_gamma   90.00
#
_symmetry.space_group_name_H-M   'P 1'
#
loop_
_entity.id
_entity.type
_entity.pdbx_description
1 polymer ?
#
loop_
_entity_poly.entity_id
_entity_poly.type
_entity_poly.pdbx_seq_one_letter_code
_entity_poly.pdbx_strand_id
1 'polypeptide(L)' 'MPLELNTATRSLRCDVCNAIIKTKPIVVKTCCNNRPWTFCSNRCYTIWMRDWLRKQEQTRQKGKL' A
#
# COMPACT_ATOMS: atom_id res chain seq x y z
N MET A 1 -2.11 -37.66 -1.32
CA MET A 1 -2.12 -36.79 -2.52
C MET A 1 -1.05 -35.73 -2.32
N PRO A 2 -0.13 -35.50 -3.26
CA PRO A 2 0.90 -34.47 -3.11
C PRO A 2 0.29 -33.08 -3.25
N LEU A 3 0.67 -32.18 -2.34
CA LEU A 3 0.27 -30.77 -2.34
C LEU A 3 1.10 -30.03 -3.40
N GLU A 4 0.49 -29.74 -4.55
CA GLU A 4 1.04 -28.85 -5.57
C GLU A 4 1.07 -27.42 -5.00
N LEU A 5 2.24 -26.97 -4.54
CA LEU A 5 2.42 -25.61 -4.07
C LEU A 5 2.47 -24.68 -5.28
N ASN A 6 1.44 -23.85 -5.47
CA ASN A 6 1.41 -22.84 -6.52
C ASN A 6 2.50 -21.80 -6.25
N THR A 7 3.66 -21.97 -6.88
CA THR A 7 4.84 -21.10 -6.77
C THR A 7 4.74 -19.84 -7.62
N ALA A 8 3.54 -19.44 -8.06
CA ALA A 8 3.34 -18.16 -8.72
C ALA A 8 3.79 -17.05 -7.75
N THR A 9 4.97 -16.50 -8.03
CA THR A 9 5.52 -15.28 -7.45
C THR A 9 4.38 -14.29 -7.31
N ARG A 10 3.99 -14.05 -6.05
CA ARG A 10 2.78 -13.29 -5.70
C ARG A 10 2.86 -11.94 -6.40
N SER A 11 2.13 -11.78 -7.49
CA SER A 11 2.21 -10.59 -8.32
C SER A 11 1.74 -9.41 -7.47
N LEU A 12 2.67 -8.49 -7.17
CA LEU A 12 2.37 -7.33 -6.34
C LEU A 12 1.43 -6.41 -7.12
N ARG A 13 0.37 -5.94 -6.46
CA ARG A 13 -0.59 -5.01 -7.04
C ARG A 13 -0.46 -3.66 -6.37
N CYS A 14 -0.54 -2.60 -7.16
CA CYS A 14 -0.57 -1.25 -6.64
C CYS A 14 -1.82 -1.04 -5.77
N ASP A 15 -1.66 -0.60 -4.53
CA ASP A 15 -2.79 -0.37 -3.63
C ASP A 15 -3.67 0.84 -4.03
N VAL A 16 -3.22 1.65 -5.00
CA VAL A 16 -3.95 2.84 -5.48
C VAL A 16 -4.73 2.57 -6.76
N CYS A 17 -4.07 2.00 -7.78
CA CYS A 17 -4.69 1.76 -9.09
C CYS A 17 -4.97 0.28 -9.39
N ASN A 18 -4.64 -0.63 -8.46
CA ASN A 18 -4.80 -2.08 -8.57
C ASN A 18 -4.06 -2.74 -9.76
N ALA A 19 -3.18 -2.00 -10.45
CA ALA A 19 -2.38 -2.52 -11.54
C ALA A 19 -1.33 -3.52 -11.03
N ILE A 20 -1.06 -4.56 -11.83
CA ILE A 20 0.02 -5.52 -11.57
C ILE A 20 1.36 -4.82 -11.76
N ILE A 21 2.18 -4.81 -10.71
CA ILE A 21 3.51 -4.21 -10.71
C ILE A 21 4.47 -5.18 -11.40
N LYS A 22 4.96 -4.79 -12.58
CA LYS A 22 5.97 -5.54 -13.35
C LYS A 22 7.41 -5.06 -13.10
N THR A 23 7.56 -3.93 -12.42
CA THR A 23 8.84 -3.25 -12.16
C THR A 23 9.17 -3.27 -10.66
N LYS A 24 10.27 -2.63 -10.24
CA LYS A 24 10.60 -2.50 -8.81
C LYS A 24 9.50 -1.70 -8.09
N PRO A 25 8.78 -2.29 -7.11
CA PRO A 25 7.69 -1.61 -6.42
C PRO A 25 8.24 -0.54 -5.47
N ILE A 26 7.47 0.55 -5.29
CA ILE A 26 7.69 1.47 -4.17
C ILE A 26 6.93 0.90 -2.98
N VAL A 27 7.64 0.54 -1.91
CA VAL A 27 7.05 -0.05 -0.71
C VAL A 27 7.22 0.92 0.46
N VAL A 28 6.11 1.26 1.11
CA VAL A 28 6.10 2.20 2.23
C VAL A 28 5.40 1.57 3.41
N LYS A 29 6.09 1.55 4.55
CA LYS A 29 5.51 1.13 5.83
C LYS A 29 5.25 2.37 6.67
N THR A 30 4.01 2.55 7.10
CA THR A 30 3.65 3.62 8.03
C THR A 30 3.73 3.09 9.46
N CYS A 31 3.98 3.97 10.43
CA CYS A 31 4.08 3.59 11.85
C CYS A 31 2.77 2.99 12.40
N CYS A 32 1.63 3.39 11.85
CA CYS A 32 0.30 3.00 12.34
C CYS A 32 -0.31 1.81 11.60
N ASN A 33 0.37 1.21 10.62
CA ASN A 33 -0.17 0.07 9.87
C ASN A 33 0.85 -1.06 9.75
N ASN A 34 0.46 -2.27 10.16
CA ASN A 34 1.30 -3.47 10.03
C ASN A 34 1.43 -3.95 8.58
N ARG A 35 0.49 -3.57 7.70
CA ARG A 35 0.56 -3.90 6.27
C ARG A 35 1.33 -2.82 5.49
N PRO A 36 2.41 -3.19 4.76
CA PRO A 36 3.10 -2.24 3.89
C PRO A 36 2.25 -1.90 2.66
N TRP A 37 2.30 -0.65 2.24
CA TRP A 37 1.67 -0.16 1.03
C TRP A 37 2.63 -0.29 -0.15
N THR A 38 2.08 -0.67 -1.31
CA THR A 38 2.84 -0.94 -2.52
C THR A 38 2.31 -0.10 -3.68
N PHE A 39 3.21 0.55 -4.42
CA PHE A 39 2.86 1.43 -5.52
C PHE A 39 3.62 1.10 -6.79
N CYS A 40 2.94 1.21 -7.93
CA CYS A 40 3.54 1.00 -9.25
C CYS A 40 4.32 2.23 -9.76
N SER A 41 4.12 3.42 -9.17
CA SER A 41 4.74 4.67 -9.63
C SER A 41 4.73 5.76 -8.55
N ASN A 42 5.62 6.76 -8.71
CA ASN A 42 5.65 7.95 -7.87
C ASN A 42 4.33 8.73 -7.89
N ARG A 43 3.59 8.71 -9.01
CA ARG A 43 2.28 9.35 -9.11
C ARG A 43 1.28 8.72 -8.14
N CYS A 44 1.21 7.39 -8.10
CA CYS A 44 0.32 6.67 -7.18
C CYS A 44 0.72 6.92 -5.72
N TYR A 45 2.02 6.90 -5.43
CA TYR A 45 2.54 7.22 -4.11
C TYR A 45 2.13 8.63 -3.65
N THR A 46 2.31 9.66 -4.48
CA THR A 46 1.96 11.05 -4.11
C THR A 46 0.47 11.23 -3.87
N ILE A 47 -0.39 10.59 -4.67
CA ILE A 47 -1.85 10.62 -4.48
C ILE A 47 -2.21 10.02 -3.12
N TRP A 48 -1.70 8.82 -2.84
CA TRP A 48 -1.93 8.14 -1.57
C TRP A 48 -1.38 8.94 -0.39
N MET A 49 -0.17 9.50 -0.50
CA MET A 49 0.46 10.26 0.58
C MET A 49 -0.37 11.49 0.97
N ARG A 50 -0.91 12.21 -0.01
CA ARG A 50 -1.78 13.38 0.24
C ARG A 50 -3.07 12.98 0.96
N ASP A 51 -3.71 11.90 0.54
CA ASP A 51 -4.92 11.37 1.18
C ASP A 51 -4.63 10.85 2.60
N TRP A 52 -3.52 10.13 2.75
CA TRP A 52 -3.07 9.59 4.03
C TRP A 52 -2.81 10.70 5.05
N LEU A 53 -2.07 11.76 4.68
CA LEU A 53 -1.82 12.91 5.56
C LEU A 53 -3.12 13.62 5.99
N ARG A 54 -4.07 13.79 5.06
CA ARG A 54 -5.38 14.37 5.39
C ARG A 54 -6.13 13.53 6.43
N LYS A 55 -6.10 12.21 6.30
CA LYS A 55 -6.72 11.28 7.28
C LYS A 55 -6.02 11.30 8.63
N GLN A 56 -4.69 11.45 8.66
CA GLN A 56 -3.96 11.58 9.92
C GLN A 56 -4.36 12.85 10.68
N GLU A 57 -4.50 13.97 9.99
CA GLU A 57 -4.92 15.23 10.63
C GLU A 57 -6.33 15.12 11.21
N GLN A 58 -7.28 14.55 10.45
CA GLN A 58 -8.65 14.33 10.93
C GLN A 58 -8.73 13.38 12.12
N THR A 59 -7.92 12.33 12.14
CA THR A 59 -7.88 11.37 13.26
C THR A 59 -7.35 12.05 14.52
N ARG A 60 -6.34 12.91 14.40
CA ARG A 60 -5.78 13.66 15.53
C ARG A 60 -6.78 14.64 16.15
N GLN A 61 -7.69 15.20 15.34
CA GLN A 61 -8.75 16.09 15.85
C GLN A 61 -9.84 15.32 16.61
N LYS A 62 -10.17 14.09 16.20
CA LYS A 62 -11.19 13.26 16.89
C LYS A 62 -10.76 12.75 18.26
N GLY A 63 -9.47 12.63 18.54
CA GLY A 63 -8.95 12.19 19.84
C GLY A 63 -8.86 13.29 20.91
N LYS A 64 -9.33 14.51 20.63
CA LYS A 64 -9.30 15.67 21.55
C LYS A 64 -10.68 16.05 22.12
N LEU A 65 -11.71 15.20 21.96
CA LEU A 65 -13.01 15.37 22.63
C LEU A 65 -13.11 14.49 23.87
#